data_AF-A0A242JXA5-F1
#
_entry.id   AF-A0A242JXA5-F1
#
_cell.length_a   1.000
_cell.length_b   1.000
_cell.length_c   1.000
_cell.angle_alpha   90.00
_cell.angle_beta   90.00
_cell.angle_gamma   90.00
#
_symmetry.space_group_name_H-M   'P 1'
#
loop_
_entity.id
_entity.type
_entity.pdbx_description
1 polymer ?
#
loop_
_entity_poly.entity_id
_entity_poly.type
_entity_poly.pdbx_seq_one_letter_code
_entity_poly.pdbx_strand_id
1 'polypeptide(L)'
;MKAEKTYEMIINDVVFVFEECIDEFGFTVSQATAKTIEENHFIFRKSPFIKVAYLVQLGLESITRGEIVDYVCERLANVDKIIPTLEHEDIHFLKRDSQLYQELAETTVYDIIETTVSGKIHAEYHLGEGIYAE
;
A
#
# COMPACT_ATOMS: atom_id res chain seq x y z
N MET A 1 -6.50 -22.88 12.97
CA MET A 1 -6.35 -22.08 11.74
C MET A 1 -6.50 -20.62 12.14
N LYS A 2 -5.45 -19.80 12.06
CA LYS A 2 -5.66 -18.34 12.08
C LYS A 2 -6.27 -18.02 10.74
N ALA A 3 -7.49 -17.48 10.70
CA ALA A 3 -8.05 -16.98 9.45
C ALA A 3 -7.09 -15.91 8.91
N GLU A 4 -6.55 -16.14 7.72
CA GLU A 4 -5.84 -15.11 6.98
C GLU A 4 -6.85 -14.02 6.60
N LYS A 5 -6.45 -12.74 6.58
CA LYS A 5 -7.40 -11.67 6.23
C LYS A 5 -7.81 -11.87 4.77
N THR A 6 -9.11 -11.80 4.50
CA THR A 6 -9.58 -11.75 3.11
C THR A 6 -9.16 -10.43 2.48
N TYR A 7 -9.11 -10.40 1.15
CA TYR A 7 -8.74 -9.18 0.42
C TYR A 7 -9.72 -8.02 0.67
N GLU A 8 -11.01 -8.31 0.80
CA GLU A 8 -12.05 -7.33 1.13
C GLU A 8 -11.79 -6.67 2.51
N MET A 9 -11.37 -7.45 3.51
CA MET A 9 -11.01 -6.89 4.82
C MET A 9 -9.82 -5.94 4.71
N ILE A 10 -8.85 -6.26 3.85
CA ILE A 10 -7.67 -5.40 3.62
C ILE A 10 -8.08 -4.07 3.00
N ILE A 11 -8.93 -4.09 1.96
CA ILE A 11 -9.45 -2.87 1.34
C ILE A 11 -10.15 -2.00 2.38
N ASN A 12 -11.10 -2.58 3.12
CA ASN A 12 -11.88 -1.84 4.11
C ASN A 12 -10.98 -1.20 5.17
N ASP A 13 -9.95 -1.91 5.64
CA ASP A 13 -9.03 -1.36 6.63
C ASP A 13 -8.16 -0.23 6.08
N VAL A 14 -7.68 -0.34 4.83
CA VAL A 14 -6.89 0.73 4.20
C VAL A 14 -7.75 1.96 3.99
N VAL A 15 -8.89 1.80 3.32
CA VAL A 15 -9.80 2.90 2.99
C VAL A 15 -10.25 3.59 4.27
N PHE A 16 -10.70 2.83 5.28
CA PHE A 16 -11.18 3.40 6.53
C PHE A 16 -10.11 4.28 7.21
N VAL A 17 -8.91 3.75 7.45
CA VAL A 17 -7.86 4.51 8.17
C VAL A 17 -7.37 5.69 7.34
N PHE A 18 -7.20 5.49 6.03
CA PHE A 18 -6.69 6.52 5.14
C PHE A 18 -7.68 7.69 4.98
N GLU A 19 -8.96 7.39 4.75
CA GLU A 19 -10.02 8.40 4.65
C GLU A 19 -10.24 9.11 5.99
N GLU A 20 -10.29 8.40 7.12
CA GLU A 20 -10.44 9.01 8.46
C GLU A 20 -9.30 10.00 8.74
N CYS A 21 -8.06 9.64 8.40
CA CYS A 21 -6.90 10.54 8.52
C CYS A 21 -7.10 11.85 7.76
N ILE A 22 -7.53 11.79 6.51
CA ILE A 22 -7.63 12.98 5.67
C ILE A 22 -8.88 13.78 6.02
N ASP A 23 -10.03 13.11 6.07
CA ASP A 23 -11.33 13.77 6.10
C ASP A 23 -11.72 14.19 7.52
N GLU A 24 -11.35 13.43 8.56
CA GLU A 24 -11.63 13.78 9.96
C GLU A 24 -10.48 14.53 10.64
N PHE A 25 -9.23 14.13 10.38
CA PHE A 25 -8.05 14.71 11.05
C PHE A 25 -7.30 15.75 10.22
N GLY A 26 -7.67 15.96 8.95
CA GLY A 26 -7.05 16.95 8.07
C GLY A 26 -5.61 16.62 7.70
N PHE A 27 -5.25 15.33 7.71
CA PHE A 27 -3.90 14.88 7.37
C PHE A 27 -3.63 15.04 5.88
N THR A 28 -2.35 15.25 5.53
CA THR A 28 -1.90 15.13 4.13
C THR A 28 -1.89 13.67 3.69
N VAL A 29 -1.84 13.41 2.38
CA VAL A 29 -1.70 12.05 1.83
C VAL A 29 -0.48 11.33 2.43
N SER A 30 0.64 12.04 2.60
CA SER A 30 1.84 11.49 3.22
C SER A 30 1.61 11.04 4.67
N GLN A 31 0.95 11.88 5.47
CA GLN A 31 0.62 11.57 6.87
C GLN A 31 -0.39 10.42 6.98
N ALA A 32 -1.45 10.43 6.16
CA ALA A 32 -2.45 9.37 6.11
C ALA A 32 -1.84 8.02 5.68
N THR A 33 -0.94 8.02 4.69
CA THR A 33 -0.22 6.83 4.26
C THR A 33 0.64 6.25 5.39
N ALA A 34 1.43 7.10 6.05
CA ALA A 34 2.29 6.68 7.15
C ALA A 34 1.45 6.11 8.32
N LYS A 35 0.36 6.79 8.68
CA LYS A 35 -0.56 6.36 9.74
C LYS A 35 -1.23 5.02 9.43
N THR A 36 -1.69 4.82 8.19
CA THR A 36 -2.28 3.54 7.75
C THR A 36 -1.29 2.39 7.86
N ILE A 37 -0.02 2.62 7.49
CA ILE A 37 1.07 1.65 7.62
C ILE A 37 1.38 1.37 9.10
N GLU A 38 1.46 2.40 9.93
CA GLU A 38 1.71 2.28 11.36
C GLU A 38 0.64 1.48 12.08
N GLU A 39 -0.64 1.72 11.81
CA GLU A 39 -1.72 0.99 12.50
C GLU A 39 -1.80 -0.48 12.10
N ASN A 40 -1.35 -0.80 10.89
CA ASN A 40 -1.41 -2.14 10.32
C ASN A 40 -0.05 -2.86 10.28
N HIS A 41 1.02 -2.30 10.86
CA HIS A 41 2.37 -2.86 10.75
C HIS A 41 2.48 -4.32 11.22
N PHE A 42 1.70 -4.71 12.23
CA PHE A 42 1.76 -6.06 12.82
C PHE A 42 1.24 -7.17 11.88
N ILE A 43 0.46 -6.83 10.84
CA ILE A 43 -0.04 -7.81 9.87
C ILE A 43 0.86 -7.93 8.63
N PHE A 44 1.63 -6.89 8.28
CA PHE A 44 2.54 -6.94 7.12
C PHE A 44 3.61 -8.02 7.24
N ARG A 45 3.99 -8.38 8.47
CA ARG A 45 4.95 -9.45 8.75
C ARG A 45 4.34 -10.86 8.70
N LYS A 46 3.00 -10.97 8.59
CA LYS A 46 2.31 -12.27 8.62
C LYS A 46 2.24 -12.93 7.25
N SER A 47 2.12 -12.13 6.19
CA SER A 47 1.91 -12.64 4.84
C SER A 47 2.41 -11.62 3.80
N PRO A 48 3.26 -12.02 2.84
CA PRO A 48 3.64 -11.20 1.71
C PRO A 48 2.43 -10.70 0.91
N PHE A 49 1.38 -11.52 0.79
CA PHE A 49 0.12 -11.14 0.16
C PHE A 49 -0.51 -9.93 0.82
N ILE A 50 -0.65 -9.94 2.14
CA ILE A 50 -1.22 -8.82 2.90
C ILE A 50 -0.41 -7.54 2.67
N LYS A 51 0.92 -7.64 2.73
CA LYS A 51 1.79 -6.47 2.53
C LYS A 51 1.61 -5.86 1.14
N VAL A 52 1.60 -6.68 0.09
CA VAL A 52 1.44 -6.21 -1.29
C VAL A 52 0.04 -5.65 -1.51
N ALA A 53 -0.99 -6.29 -0.96
CA ALA A 53 -2.36 -5.79 -1.02
C ALA A 53 -2.51 -4.41 -0.40
N TYR A 54 -1.95 -4.19 0.81
CA TYR A 54 -1.97 -2.86 1.43
C TYR A 54 -1.24 -1.80 0.60
N LEU A 55 -0.08 -2.13 0.03
CA LEU A 55 0.67 -1.20 -0.82
C LEU A 55 -0.12 -0.83 -2.08
N VAL A 56 -0.74 -1.80 -2.75
CA VAL A 56 -1.57 -1.55 -3.95
C VAL A 56 -2.76 -0.65 -3.61
N GLN A 57 -3.48 -0.96 -2.53
CA GLN A 57 -4.62 -0.14 -2.09
C GLN A 57 -4.19 1.29 -1.71
N LEU A 58 -3.10 1.44 -0.96
CA LEU A 58 -2.54 2.76 -0.66
C LEU A 58 -2.17 3.53 -1.93
N GLY A 59 -1.59 2.85 -2.93
CA GLY A 59 -1.30 3.45 -4.22
C GLY A 59 -2.54 3.94 -4.95
N LEU A 60 -3.62 3.15 -4.97
CA LEU A 60 -4.90 3.52 -5.59
C LEU A 60 -5.54 4.73 -4.90
N GLU A 61 -5.63 4.70 -3.57
CA GLU A 61 -6.19 5.81 -2.78
C GLU A 61 -5.38 7.09 -2.96
N SER A 62 -4.06 6.97 -2.96
CA SER A 62 -3.13 8.07 -3.17
C SER A 62 -3.32 8.71 -4.56
N ILE A 63 -3.24 7.93 -5.64
CA ILE A 63 -3.39 8.44 -7.01
C ILE A 63 -4.76 9.09 -7.21
N THR A 64 -5.83 8.53 -6.64
CA THR A 64 -7.17 9.11 -6.73
C THR A 64 -7.24 10.50 -6.08
N ARG A 65 -6.40 10.77 -5.07
CA ARG A 65 -6.27 12.09 -4.43
C ARG A 65 -5.22 13.00 -5.10
N GLY A 66 -4.57 12.54 -6.17
CA GLY A 66 -3.63 13.33 -6.97
C GLY A 66 -2.21 13.43 -6.39
N GLU A 67 -1.90 12.69 -5.32
CA GLU A 67 -0.57 12.68 -4.70
C GLU A 67 -0.20 11.25 -4.31
N ILE A 68 1.08 10.85 -4.41
CA ILE A 68 1.58 9.58 -3.88
C ILE A 68 2.93 9.77 -3.23
N VAL A 69 3.17 9.08 -2.11
CA VAL A 69 4.50 9.10 -1.49
C VAL A 69 5.50 8.27 -2.26
N ASP A 70 6.72 8.80 -2.40
CA ASP A 70 7.81 8.19 -3.17
C ASP A 70 8.09 6.73 -2.77
N TYR A 71 8.15 6.41 -1.48
CA TYR A 71 8.48 5.07 -1.00
C TYR A 71 7.37 4.03 -1.30
N VAL A 72 6.11 4.45 -1.49
CA VAL A 72 5.04 3.56 -1.98
C VAL A 72 5.23 3.34 -3.47
N CYS A 73 5.46 4.42 -4.23
CA CYS A 73 5.72 4.34 -5.67
C CYS A 73 6.91 3.43 -6.00
N GLU A 74 8.03 3.59 -5.30
CA GLU A 74 9.25 2.77 -5.43
C GLU A 74 8.96 1.27 -5.22
N ARG A 75 8.10 0.92 -4.25
CA ARG A 75 7.71 -0.47 -3.99
C ARG A 75 6.75 -0.99 -5.06
N LEU A 76 5.80 -0.17 -5.49
CA LEU A 76 4.85 -0.60 -6.52
C LEU A 76 5.51 -0.77 -7.89
N ALA A 77 6.67 -0.16 -8.15
CA ALA A 77 7.42 -0.34 -9.40
C ALA A 77 7.81 -1.80 -9.72
N ASN A 78 7.91 -2.67 -8.71
CA ASN A 78 8.26 -4.09 -8.89
C ASN A 78 7.11 -5.04 -8.59
N VAL A 79 5.88 -4.53 -8.40
CA VAL A 79 4.74 -5.34 -7.93
C VAL A 79 4.39 -6.48 -8.89
N ASP A 80 4.56 -6.29 -10.20
CA ASP A 80 4.31 -7.31 -11.23
C ASP A 80 5.20 -8.53 -11.15
N LYS A 81 6.42 -8.35 -10.65
CA LYS A 81 7.37 -9.45 -10.47
C LYS A 81 7.01 -10.28 -9.23
N ILE A 82 6.37 -9.65 -8.25
CA ILE A 82 6.08 -10.22 -6.94
C ILE A 82 4.75 -10.96 -6.95
N ILE A 83 3.67 -10.34 -7.47
CA ILE A 83 2.32 -10.92 -7.44
C ILE A 83 2.25 -12.36 -7.98
N PRO A 84 2.93 -12.74 -9.08
CA PRO A 84 2.94 -14.11 -9.58
C PRO A 84 3.54 -15.14 -8.62
N THR A 85 4.36 -14.71 -7.67
CA THR A 85 5.02 -15.56 -6.66
C THR A 85 4.20 -15.74 -5.39
N LEU A 86 3.11 -14.99 -5.23
CA LEU A 86 2.26 -15.02 -4.04
C LEU A 86 1.25 -16.16 -4.12
N GLU A 87 1.04 -16.85 -2.99
CA GLU A 87 0.01 -17.86 -2.83
C GLU A 87 -1.07 -17.36 -1.86
N HIS A 88 -2.27 -17.10 -2.37
CA HIS A 88 -3.46 -16.75 -1.58
C HIS A 88 -4.74 -17.01 -2.39
N GLU A 89 -5.84 -17.38 -1.75
CA GLU A 89 -7.11 -17.66 -2.45
C GLU A 89 -7.67 -16.42 -3.18
N ASP A 90 -7.49 -15.25 -2.58
CA ASP A 90 -7.92 -13.97 -3.12
C ASP A 90 -6.91 -13.29 -4.08
N ILE A 91 -5.87 -14.00 -4.53
CA ILE A 91 -4.79 -13.41 -5.37
C ILE A 91 -5.30 -12.76 -6.66
N HIS A 92 -6.43 -13.23 -7.18
CA HIS A 92 -7.03 -12.71 -8.40
C HIS A 92 -7.56 -11.27 -8.23
N PHE A 93 -8.05 -10.89 -7.03
CA PHE A 93 -8.45 -9.52 -6.75
C PHE A 93 -7.23 -8.58 -6.69
N LEU A 94 -6.16 -9.00 -6.01
CA LEU A 94 -4.91 -8.24 -5.98
C LEU A 94 -4.32 -8.03 -7.39
N LYS A 95 -4.36 -9.05 -8.25
CA LYS A 95 -3.92 -8.93 -9.65
C LYS A 95 -4.70 -7.85 -10.41
N ARG A 96 -6.03 -7.83 -10.24
CA ARG A 96 -6.90 -6.85 -10.90
C ARG A 96 -6.58 -5.43 -10.44
N ASP A 97 -6.45 -5.22 -9.14
CA ASP A 97 -6.21 -3.89 -8.59
C ASP A 97 -4.79 -3.39 -8.85
N SER A 98 -3.81 -4.28 -8.92
CA SER A 98 -2.45 -3.94 -9.37
C SER A 98 -2.43 -3.46 -10.82
N GLN A 99 -3.22 -4.10 -11.69
CA GLN A 99 -3.37 -3.65 -13.09
C GLN A 99 -4.08 -2.30 -13.18
N LEU A 100 -5.13 -2.10 -12.36
CA LEU A 100 -5.80 -0.82 -12.26
C LEU A 100 -4.84 0.29 -11.79
N TYR A 101 -4.02 0.00 -10.77
CA TYR A 101 -3.02 0.94 -10.28
C TYR A 101 -2.04 1.34 -11.39
N GLN A 102 -1.56 0.38 -12.19
CA GLN A 102 -0.66 0.68 -13.31
C GLN A 102 -1.32 1.56 -14.36
N GLU A 103 -2.55 1.23 -14.75
CA GLU A 103 -3.30 2.03 -15.72
C GLU A 103 -3.48 3.47 -15.20
N LEU A 104 -3.85 3.63 -13.93
CA LEU A 104 -3.99 4.95 -13.32
C LEU A 104 -2.65 5.68 -13.23
N ALA A 105 -1.57 4.98 -12.87
CA ALA A 105 -0.24 5.58 -12.78
C ALA A 105 0.29 6.06 -14.15
N GLU A 106 -0.11 5.41 -15.24
CA GLU A 106 0.27 5.81 -16.61
C GLU A 106 -0.60 6.94 -17.17
N THR A 107 -1.86 7.04 -16.74
CA THR A 107 -2.86 7.93 -17.35
C THR A 107 -3.22 9.15 -16.51
N THR A 108 -2.94 9.13 -15.22
CA THR A 108 -3.30 10.19 -14.27
C THR A 108 -2.12 11.12 -14.02
N VAL A 109 -2.37 12.43 -13.97
CA VAL A 109 -1.39 13.40 -13.50
C VAL A 109 -1.50 13.46 -11.98
N TYR A 110 -0.44 13.10 -11.28
CA TYR A 110 -0.33 13.15 -9.82
C TYR A 110 1.07 13.59 -9.40
N ASP A 111 1.19 14.14 -8.19
CA ASP A 111 2.46 14.57 -7.62
C ASP A 111 3.10 13.44 -6.81
N ILE A 112 4.42 13.28 -6.95
CA ILE A 112 5.19 12.38 -6.08
C ILE A 112 5.72 13.20 -4.91
N ILE A 113 5.30 12.86 -3.71
CA ILE A 113 5.72 13.50 -2.47
C ILE A 113 7.00 12.83 -1.98
N GLU A 114 8.11 13.57 -2.05
CA GLU A 114 9.41 13.11 -1.56
C GLU A 114 9.40 13.00 -0.03
N THR A 115 9.76 11.82 0.47
CA THR A 115 9.81 11.55 1.91
C THR A 115 11.23 11.75 2.41
N THR A 116 11.38 12.38 3.57
CA THR A 116 12.69 12.53 4.21
C THR A 116 13.33 11.17 4.48
N VAL A 117 14.67 11.13 4.54
CA VAL A 117 15.42 9.89 4.85
C VAL A 117 14.90 9.23 6.14
N SER A 118 14.63 10.01 7.19
CA SER A 118 14.07 9.48 8.44
C SER A 118 12.67 8.91 8.25
N GLY A 119 11.83 9.53 7.42
CA GLY A 119 10.50 9.02 7.09
C GLY A 119 10.56 7.71 6.31
N LYS A 120 11.50 7.57 5.37
CA LYS A 120 11.73 6.30 4.64
C LYS A 120 12.16 5.17 5.57
N ILE A 121 13.11 5.43 6.48
CA ILE A 121 13.56 4.47 7.49
C ILE A 121 12.40 4.05 8.40
N HIS A 122 11.56 5.00 8.80
CA HIS A 122 10.38 4.72 9.62
C HIS A 122 9.36 3.84 8.88
N ALA A 123 9.06 4.16 7.61
CA ALA A 123 8.19 3.35 6.77
C ALA A 123 8.75 1.93 6.58
N GLU A 124 10.06 1.78 6.36
CA GLU A 124 10.74 0.50 6.25
C GLU A 124 10.60 -0.36 7.51
N TYR A 125 10.76 0.25 8.68
CA TYR A 125 10.60 -0.44 9.96
C TYR A 125 9.20 -1.08 10.12
N HIS A 126 8.16 -0.33 9.72
CA HIS A 126 6.78 -0.78 9.84
C HIS A 126 6.35 -1.75 8.74
N LEU A 127 6.75 -1.51 7.49
CA LEU A 127 6.50 -2.44 6.37
C LEU A 127 7.27 -3.75 6.54
N GLY A 128 8.41 -3.72 7.24
CA GLY A 128 9.32 -4.85 7.43
C GLY A 128 10.02 -5.28 6.14
N GLU A 129 11.17 -5.92 6.27
CA GLU A 129 11.95 -6.44 5.13
C GLU A 129 11.25 -7.64 4.43
N GLY A 130 11.71 -8.01 3.23
CA GLY A 130 11.51 -9.37 2.71
C GLY A 130 10.53 -9.60 1.54
N ILE A 131 10.22 -8.59 0.71
CA ILE A 131 9.53 -8.86 -0.59
C ILE A 131 10.22 -8.15 -1.77
N TYR A 132 10.88 -7.03 -1.52
CA TYR A 132 11.56 -6.21 -2.53
C TYR A 132 13.09 -6.25 -2.43
N ALA A 133 13.65 -7.17 -1.63
CA ALA A 133 15.09 -7.37 -1.57
C ALA A 133 15.52 -8.18 -2.81
N GLU A 134 16.17 -7.52 -3.76
CA GLU A 134 16.98 -8.18 -4.80
C GLU A 134 18.20 -8.87 -4.18
#